data_AF-A0A5K7Y838-F1
#
_entry.id   AF-A0A5K7Y838-F1
#
_cell.length_a   1.000
_cell.length_b   1.000
_cell.length_c   1.000
_cell.angle_alpha   90.00
_cell.angle_beta   90.00
_cell.angle_gamma   90.00
#
_symmetry.space_group_name_H-M   'P 1'
#
loop_
_entity.id
_entity.type
_entity.pdbx_description
1 polymer ?
#
loop_
_entity_poly.entity_id
_entity_poly.type
_entity_poly.pdbx_seq_one_letter_code
_entity_poly.pdbx_strand_id
1 'polypeptide(L)'
;MPTVADDVRENRQQRQAYFDGFLANEALACELGEYSPRVSRKLGTVVIGGHYTFEYRAADETVTIPARFLFTFEEILGEWKITGHHSSRPAE
;
A
#
# COMPACT_ATOMS: atom_id res chain seq x y z
N MET A 1 5.17 4.49 -4.05
CA MET A 1 5.07 3.67 -2.82
C MET A 1 6.00 4.24 -1.74
N PRO A 2 5.72 5.43 -1.17
CA PRO A 2 6.65 6.10 -0.27
C PRO A 2 6.52 5.84 1.24
N THR A 3 5.81 4.80 1.71
CA THR A 3 5.67 4.57 3.16
C THR A 3 7.01 4.29 3.86
N VAL A 4 7.89 3.56 3.18
CA VAL A 4 9.24 3.21 3.67
C VAL A 4 10.35 3.48 2.65
N ALA A 5 10.02 3.92 1.42
CA ALA A 5 11.01 4.22 0.38
C ALA A 5 10.48 5.28 -0.60
N ASP A 6 11.13 6.45 -0.69
CA ASP A 6 10.60 7.63 -1.40
C ASP A 6 10.56 7.50 -2.95
N ASP A 7 11.08 6.40 -3.49
CA ASP A 7 11.14 6.15 -4.93
C ASP A 7 9.78 5.75 -5.54
N VAL A 8 9.45 6.33 -6.69
CA VAL A 8 8.35 5.86 -7.54
C VAL A 8 8.76 4.58 -8.26
N ARG A 9 7.89 3.54 -8.22
CA ARG A 9 8.14 2.22 -8.81
C ARG A 9 7.24 2.00 -10.02
N GLU A 10 7.77 2.26 -11.20
CA GLU A 10 7.00 2.35 -12.45
C GLU A 10 6.81 1.00 -13.15
N ASN A 11 7.76 0.07 -13.00
CA ASN A 11 7.69 -1.24 -13.64
C ASN A 11 7.49 -2.40 -12.64
N ARG A 12 7.15 -3.58 -13.18
CA ARG A 12 6.85 -4.79 -12.39
C ARG A 12 8.04 -5.21 -11.53
N GLN A 13 9.25 -5.14 -12.06
CA GLN A 13 10.48 -5.56 -11.39
C GLN A 13 10.77 -4.68 -10.18
N GLN A 14 10.64 -3.35 -10.33
CA GLN A 14 10.81 -2.39 -9.24
C GLN A 14 9.77 -2.55 -8.13
N ARG A 15 8.53 -2.87 -8.49
CA ARG A 15 7.47 -3.18 -7.52
C ARG A 15 7.74 -4.50 -6.80
N GLN A 16 8.13 -5.54 -7.53
CA GLN A 16 8.46 -6.84 -6.95
C GLN A 16 9.62 -6.70 -5.96
N ALA A 17 10.73 -6.07 -6.35
CA ALA A 17 11.89 -5.88 -5.48
C ALA A 17 11.56 -5.09 -4.21
N TYR A 18 10.65 -4.09 -4.30
CA TYR A 18 10.16 -3.39 -3.12
C TYR A 18 9.42 -4.33 -2.17
N PHE A 19 8.48 -5.13 -2.69
CA PHE A 19 7.72 -6.05 -1.85
C PHE A 19 8.57 -7.22 -1.35
N ASP A 20 9.53 -7.73 -2.12
CA ASP A 20 10.45 -8.76 -1.67
C ASP A 20 11.23 -8.28 -0.44
N GLY A 21 11.77 -7.05 -0.48
CA GLY A 21 12.46 -6.46 0.66
C GLY A 21 11.52 -6.14 1.83
N PHE A 22 10.32 -5.61 1.54
CA PHE A 22 9.33 -5.26 2.55
C PHE A 22 8.82 -6.50 3.31
N LEU A 23 8.51 -7.57 2.58
CA LEU A 23 7.98 -8.84 3.12
C LEU A 23 9.05 -9.75 3.72
N ALA A 24 10.34 -9.47 3.50
CA ALA A 24 11.44 -10.25 4.09
C ALA A 24 11.52 -10.11 5.63
N ASN A 25 10.84 -9.13 6.23
CA ASN A 25 10.75 -9.00 7.67
C ASN A 25 9.74 -10.01 8.24
N GLU A 26 10.20 -11.06 8.90
CA GLU A 26 9.33 -12.12 9.45
C GLU A 26 8.34 -11.62 10.52
N ALA A 27 8.64 -10.47 11.14
CA ALA A 27 7.75 -9.83 12.11
C ALA A 27 6.83 -8.78 11.47
N LEU A 28 6.79 -8.68 10.13
CA LEU A 28 5.91 -7.76 9.45
C LEU A 28 4.45 -8.11 9.75
N ALA A 29 3.75 -7.18 10.39
CA ALA A 29 2.31 -7.18 10.52
C ALA A 29 1.73 -5.93 9.87
N CYS A 30 0.49 -6.04 9.40
CA CYS A 30 -0.28 -4.93 8.86
C CYS A 30 -1.70 -5.00 9.40
N GLU A 31 -2.08 -4.02 10.21
CA GLU A 31 -3.45 -3.85 10.67
C GLU A 31 -4.18 -2.85 9.77
N LEU A 32 -5.35 -3.22 9.26
CA LEU A 32 -6.20 -2.32 8.49
C LEU A 32 -7.08 -1.52 9.45
N GLY A 33 -6.98 -0.21 9.39
CA GLY A 33 -7.89 0.71 10.11
C GLY A 33 -9.13 1.05 9.29
N GLU A 34 -9.69 2.23 9.55
CA GLU A 34 -10.83 2.73 8.78
C GLU A 34 -10.47 2.97 7.30
N TYR A 35 -11.39 2.60 6.41
CA TYR A 35 -11.27 2.83 4.98
C TYR A 35 -12.63 3.17 4.38
N SER A 36 -12.60 3.83 3.22
CA SER A 36 -13.78 4.27 2.48
C SER A 36 -13.60 3.98 0.99
N PRO A 37 -14.51 3.19 0.39
CA PRO A 37 -14.55 2.98 -1.05
C PRO A 37 -15.33 4.11 -1.76
N ARG A 38 -14.91 4.46 -2.98
CA ARG A 38 -15.63 5.30 -3.93
C ARG A 38 -15.67 4.62 -5.29
N VAL A 39 -16.87 4.41 -5.82
CA VAL A 39 -17.08 3.76 -7.13
C VAL A 39 -17.42 4.82 -8.16
N SER A 40 -16.68 4.84 -9.28
CA SER A 40 -16.96 5.68 -10.44
C SER A 40 -17.38 4.83 -11.63
N ARG A 41 -18.69 4.68 -11.84
CA ARG A 41 -19.23 3.95 -13.00
C ARG A 41 -18.82 4.58 -14.33
N LYS A 42 -18.70 5.91 -14.38
CA LYS A 42 -18.28 6.65 -15.57
C LYS A 42 -16.84 6.31 -15.98
N LEU A 43 -15.95 6.15 -15.00
CA LEU A 43 -14.54 5.88 -15.25
C LEU A 43 -14.22 4.38 -15.22
N GLY A 44 -15.17 3.52 -14.81
CA GLY A 44 -14.92 2.10 -14.62
C GLY A 44 -13.93 1.80 -13.47
N THR A 45 -13.80 2.71 -12.51
CA THR A 45 -12.81 2.62 -11.43
C THR A 45 -13.44 2.51 -10.05
N VAL A 46 -12.73 1.85 -9.15
CA VAL A 46 -12.98 1.89 -7.70
C VAL A 46 -11.75 2.46 -7.03
N VAL A 47 -11.94 3.45 -6.15
CA VAL A 47 -10.87 4.02 -5.34
C VAL A 47 -11.16 3.70 -3.88
N ILE A 48 -10.21 3.10 -3.18
CA ILE A 48 -10.31 2.80 -1.74
C ILE A 48 -9.21 3.55 -1.02
N GLY A 49 -9.59 4.49 -0.15
CA GLY A 49 -8.67 5.23 0.70
C GLY A 49 -8.89 4.91 2.16
N GLY A 50 -7.83 4.93 2.96
CA GLY A 50 -7.93 4.60 4.38
C GLY A 50 -6.60 4.67 5.12
N HIS A 51 -6.58 4.02 6.27
CA HIS A 51 -5.40 3.92 7.13
C HIS A 51 -5.03 2.46 7.35
N TYR A 52 -3.73 2.21 7.47
CA TYR A 52 -3.19 0.97 8.00
C TYR A 52 -2.04 1.28 8.95
N THR A 53 -1.72 0.31 9.80
CA THR A 53 -0.59 0.38 10.70
C THR A 53 0.31 -0.81 10.39
N PHE A 54 1.56 -0.53 10.03
CA PHE A 54 2.57 -1.56 9.88
C PHE A 54 3.33 -1.74 11.18
N GLU A 55 3.65 -2.97 11.52
CA GLU A 55 4.63 -3.30 12.54
C GLU A 55 5.73 -4.12 11.90
N TYR A 56 6.99 -3.84 12.24
CA TYR A 56 8.12 -4.65 11.80
C TYR A 56 9.19 -4.67 12.89
N ARG A 57 10.02 -5.71 12.89
CA ARG A 57 11.16 -5.79 13.80
C ARG A 57 12.37 -5.11 13.19
N ALA A 58 12.93 -4.12 13.88
CA ALA A 58 14.18 -3.47 13.53
C ALA A 58 15.18 -3.71 14.65
N ALA A 59 16.23 -4.49 14.39
CA ALA A 59 17.10 -5.04 15.42
C ALA A 59 16.28 -5.78 16.51
N ASP A 60 16.33 -5.33 17.76
CA ASP A 60 15.62 -5.92 18.89
C ASP A 60 14.34 -5.15 19.27
N GLU A 61 13.94 -4.16 18.48
CA GLU A 61 12.77 -3.31 18.74
C GLU A 61 11.65 -3.56 17.72
N THR A 62 10.40 -3.51 18.20
CA THR A 62 9.22 -3.45 17.35
C THR A 62 8.97 -1.99 16.97
N VAL A 63 8.91 -1.71 15.67
CA VAL A 63 8.61 -0.38 15.14
C VAL A 63 7.21 -0.39 14.54
N THR A 64 6.36 0.53 15.01
CA THR A 64 5.01 0.74 14.51
C THR A 64 4.97 1.99 13.60
N ILE A 65 4.48 1.83 12.37
CA ILE A 65 4.33 2.92 11.40
C ILE A 65 2.84 3.05 11.04
N PRO A 66 2.13 4.08 11.55
CA PRO A 66 0.84 4.45 10.98
C PRO A 66 1.05 5.00 9.58
N ALA A 67 0.14 4.71 8.67
CA ALA A 67 0.19 5.21 7.31
C ALA A 67 -1.18 5.34 6.67
N ARG A 68 -1.27 6.23 5.67
CA ARG A 68 -2.43 6.42 4.81
C ARG A 68 -2.21 5.67 3.52
N PHE A 69 -3.29 5.19 2.91
CA PHE A 69 -3.22 4.57 1.59
C PHE A 69 -4.35 5.07 0.68
N LEU A 70 -4.10 4.93 -0.62
CA LEU A 70 -5.07 5.07 -1.69
C LEU A 70 -4.80 3.98 -2.73
N PHE A 71 -5.73 3.06 -2.91
CA PHE A 71 -5.72 2.08 -4.00
C PHE A 71 -6.71 2.49 -5.07
N THR A 72 -6.28 2.47 -6.33
CA THR A 72 -7.15 2.55 -7.51
C THR A 72 -7.24 1.16 -8.12
N PHE A 73 -8.47 0.73 -8.38
CA PHE A 73 -8.77 -0.53 -9.05
C PHE A 73 -9.46 -0.29 -10.38
N GLU A 74 -9.07 -1.06 -11.38
CA GLU A 74 -9.73 -1.20 -12.68
C GLU A 74 -9.99 -2.67 -12.96
N GLU A 75 -11.08 -2.96 -13.68
CA GLU A 75 -11.36 -4.29 -14.19
C GLU A 75 -10.64 -4.49 -15.52
N ILE A 76 -9.69 -5.42 -15.55
CA ILE A 76 -8.87 -5.75 -16.72
C ILE A 76 -9.07 -7.22 -17.02
N LEU A 77 -9.61 -7.53 -18.21
CA LEU A 77 -9.90 -8.91 -18.65
C LEU A 77 -10.77 -9.70 -17.64
N GLY A 78 -11.74 -9.03 -17.01
CA GLY A 78 -12.67 -9.64 -16.05
C GLY A 78 -12.11 -9.76 -14.62
N GLU A 79 -10.92 -9.22 -14.35
CA GLU A 79 -10.30 -9.27 -13.03
C GLU A 79 -10.03 -7.86 -12.49
N TRP A 80 -10.38 -7.61 -11.22
CA TRP A 80 -10.02 -6.36 -10.55
C TRP A 80 -8.52 -6.34 -10.23
N LYS A 81 -7.82 -5.34 -10.76
CA LYS A 81 -6.38 -5.13 -10.56
C LYS A 81 -6.13 -3.80 -9.89
N ILE A 82 -5.11 -3.74 -9.03
CA ILE A 82 -4.58 -2.48 -8.52
C ILE A 82 -3.82 -1.80 -9.66
N THR A 83 -4.35 -0.67 -10.15
CA THR A 83 -3.71 0.16 -11.19
C THR A 83 -3.01 1.39 -10.60
N GLY A 84 -3.34 1.75 -9.36
CA GLY A 84 -2.64 2.79 -8.61
C GLY A 84 -2.54 2.42 -7.13
N HIS A 85 -1.39 2.70 -6.52
CA HIS A 85 -1.22 2.62 -5.08
C HIS A 85 -0.32 3.76 -4.59
N HIS A 86 -0.91 4.64 -3.79
CA HIS A 86 -0.17 5.64 -3.03
C HIS A 86 -0.25 5.29 -1.54
N SER A 87 0.87 5.37 -0.84
CA SER A 87 0.88 5.30 0.61
C SER A 87 1.93 6.21 1.21
N SER A 88 1.58 6.87 2.31
CA SER A 88 2.41 7.86 2.98
C SER A 88 2.28 7.76 4.49
N ARG A 89 3.35 8.12 5.20
CA ARG A 89 3.29 8.36 6.64
C ARG A 89 2.46 9.63 6.93
N PRO A 90 1.77 9.72 8.07
CA PRO A 90 1.20 10.96 8.55
C PRO A 90 2.29 12.04 8.70
N ALA A 91 1.92 13.31 8.51
CA ALA A 91 2.78 14.41 8.90
C ALA A 91 2.98 14.39 10.43
N GLU A 92 4.20 14.71 10.87
CA GLU A 92 4.55 14.95 12.27
C GLU A 92 3.93 16.27 12.79
#